data_AF-A0A7V9IDQ3-F1
#
_entry.id   AF-A0A7V9IDQ3-F1
#
_cell.length_a   1.000
_cell.length_b   1.000
_cell.length_c   1.000
_cell.angle_alpha   90.00
_cell.angle_beta   90.00
_cell.angle_gamma   90.00
#
_symmetry.space_group_name_H-M   'P 1'
#
loop_
_entity.id
_entity.type
_entity.pdbx_description
1 polymer ?
#
loop_
_entity_poly.entity_id
_entity_poly.type
_entity_poly.pdbx_seq_one_letter_code
_entity_poly.pdbx_strand_id
1 'polypeptide(L)' 'MKEYKEGDAVACGMCRRDTTVTIVTEREGGTAYDLKCWHRNAICPTCGDLARDKSDVVQKIEPHCDKCDGPFYDDEDE' A
#
# COMPACT_ATOMS: atom_id res chain seq x y z
N MET A 1 2.42 9.80 13.06
CA MET A 1 2.27 8.75 12.03
C MET A 1 3.16 9.13 10.86
N LYS A 2 3.78 8.16 10.18
CA LYS A 2 4.74 8.45 9.11
C LYS A 2 3.97 8.66 7.82
N GLU A 3 4.03 9.86 7.25
CA GLU A 3 3.38 10.19 5.96
C GLU A 3 4.44 10.37 4.88
N TYR A 4 4.15 9.92 3.67
CA TYR A 4 5.01 10.10 2.49
C TYR A 4 4.43 11.17 1.57
N LYS A 5 5.30 11.86 0.84
CA LYS A 5 4.90 12.81 -0.20
C LYS A 5 5.34 12.34 -1.57
N GLU A 6 4.76 12.92 -2.62
CA GLU A 6 5.19 12.70 -4.00
C GLU A 6 6.70 12.98 -4.13
N GLY A 7 7.42 12.07 -4.79
CA GLY A 7 8.86 12.13 -4.95
C GLY A 7 9.67 11.42 -3.85
N ASP A 8 9.05 10.98 -2.75
CA ASP A 8 9.77 10.23 -1.72
C ASP A 8 10.17 8.83 -2.21
N ALA A 9 11.41 8.44 -1.91
CA ALA A 9 11.91 7.09 -2.15
C ALA A 9 11.38 6.13 -1.07
N VAL A 10 10.71 5.06 -1.50
CA VAL A 10 10.05 4.09 -0.64
C VAL A 10 10.18 2.67 -1.18
N ALA A 11 10.04 1.67 -0.32
CA ALA A 11 9.93 0.28 -0.75
C ALA A 11 8.45 -0.08 -0.98
N CYS A 12 8.14 -0.68 -2.14
CA CYS A 12 6.79 -1.13 -2.44
C CYS A 12 6.37 -2.29 -1.52
N GLY A 13 5.22 -2.18 -0.85
CA GLY A 13 4.68 -3.22 0.03
C GLY A 13 4.32 -4.50 -0.71
N MET A 14 3.96 -4.39 -2.00
CA MET A 14 3.57 -5.53 -2.86
C MET A 14 4.78 -6.21 -3.53
N CYS A 15 5.62 -5.47 -4.27
CA CYS A 15 6.70 -6.07 -5.06
C CYS A 15 8.09 -5.98 -4.40
N ARG A 16 8.18 -5.39 -3.20
CA ARG A 16 9.40 -5.30 -2.36
C ARG A 16 10.60 -4.58 -3.00
N ARG A 17 10.40 -3.92 -4.14
CA ARG A 17 11.43 -3.13 -4.84
C ARG A 17 11.39 -1.68 -4.38
N ASP A 18 12.56 -1.05 -4.38
CA ASP A 18 12.70 0.39 -4.21
C ASP A 18 12.01 1.12 -5.37
N THR A 19 11.23 2.14 -5.03
CA THR A 19 10.41 2.90 -5.95
C THR A 19 10.19 4.31 -5.37
N THR A 20 9.34 5.09 -6.03
CA THR A 20 9.05 6.47 -5.64
C THR A 20 7.55 6.66 -5.57
N VAL A 21 7.07 7.44 -4.59
CA VAL A 21 5.68 7.87 -4.54
C VAL A 21 5.42 8.82 -5.70
N THR A 22 4.38 8.52 -6.48
CA THR A 22 3.99 9.34 -7.64
C THR A 22 2.71 10.13 -7.42
N ILE A 23 1.78 9.60 -6.63
CA ILE A 23 0.52 10.28 -6.32
C ILE A 23 0.15 9.94 -4.88
N VAL A 24 -0.32 10.94 -4.13
CA VAL A 24 -0.88 10.78 -2.79
C VAL A 24 -2.35 11.16 -2.85
N THR A 25 -3.26 10.25 -2.47
CA THR A 25 -4.70 10.52 -2.45
C THR A 25 -5.32 10.11 -1.12
N GLU A 26 -6.17 10.96 -0.55
CA GLU A 26 -7.00 10.62 0.62
C GLU A 26 -8.26 9.88 0.17
N ARG A 27 -8.60 8.82 0.89
CA ARG A 27 -9.70 7.90 0.57
C ARG A 27 -10.35 7.41 1.85
N GLU A 28 -11.50 6.75 1.72
CA GLU A 28 -12.15 6.15 2.89
C GLU A 28 -11.24 5.06 3.48
N GLY A 29 -10.86 5.21 4.76
CA GLY A 29 -9.97 4.28 5.44
C GLY A 29 -8.49 4.71 5.50
N GLY A 30 -8.08 5.76 4.77
CA GLY A 30 -6.74 6.33 4.93
C GLY A 30 -6.16 6.98 3.66
N THR A 31 -4.83 7.11 3.63
CA THR A 31 -4.10 7.68 2.51
C THR A 31 -3.53 6.59 1.61
N ALA A 32 -3.82 6.72 0.32
CA ALA A 32 -3.27 5.89 -0.74
C ALA A 32 -2.00 6.52 -1.33
N TYR A 33 -0.99 5.68 -1.57
CA TYR A 33 0.27 6.03 -2.19
C TYR A 33 0.44 5.22 -3.46
N ASP A 34 0.12 5.83 -4.60
CA ASP A 34 0.42 5.24 -5.89
C ASP A 34 1.91 5.44 -6.17
N LEU A 35 2.59 4.33 -6.49
CA LEU A 35 4.04 4.31 -6.68
C LEU A 35 4.41 4.23 -8.17
N LYS A 36 5.63 4.63 -8.51
CA LYS A 36 6.18 4.55 -9.88
C LYS A 36 6.19 3.13 -10.48
N CYS A 37 6.12 2.11 -9.63
CA CYS A 37 5.98 0.72 -10.04
C CYS A 37 4.53 0.31 -10.35
N TRP A 38 3.60 1.28 -10.46
CA TRP A 38 2.18 1.10 -10.75
C TRP A 38 1.41 0.28 -9.71
N HIS A 39 1.90 0.24 -8.48
CA HIS A 39 1.21 -0.39 -7.36
C HIS A 39 0.73 0.66 -6.37
N ARG A 40 -0.53 0.52 -5.95
CA ARG A 40 -1.10 1.29 -4.86
C ARG A 40 -0.76 0.64 -3.53
N ASN A 41 -0.24 1.44 -2.62
CA ASN A 41 0.07 1.01 -1.26
C ASN A 41 -0.61 1.95 -0.26
N ALA A 42 -0.72 1.48 0.97
CA ALA A 42 -1.19 2.27 2.10
C ALA A 42 -0.31 1.99 3.32
N ILE A 43 -0.34 2.87 4.31
CA ILE A 43 0.41 2.66 5.54
C ILE A 43 -0.30 1.58 6.36
N CYS A 44 0.45 0.54 6.75
CA CYS A 44 -0.05 -0.44 7.70
C CYS A 44 -0.28 0.24 9.06
N PRO A 45 -1.50 0.18 9.63
CA PRO A 45 -1.79 0.84 10.91
C PRO A 45 -1.02 0.21 12.09
N THR A 46 -0.56 -1.03 11.95
CA THR A 46 0.11 -1.80 13.01
C THR A 46 1.60 -1.50 13.09
N CYS A 47 2.33 -1.60 11.96
CA CYS A 47 3.79 -1.42 11.94
C CYS A 47 4.27 -0.11 11.30
N GLY A 48 3.39 0.60 10.58
CA GLY A 48 3.74 1.85 9.90
C GLY A 48 4.51 1.70 8.58
N ASP A 49 4.79 0.47 8.14
CA ASP A 49 5.38 0.21 6.82
C ASP A 49 4.34 0.37 5.71
N LEU A 50 4.82 0.62 4.48
CA LEU A 50 3.95 0.54 3.30
C LEU A 50 3.55 -0.91 3.04
N ALA A 51 2.26 -1.10 2.91
CA ALA A 51 1.59 -2.37 2.69
C ALA A 51 0.79 -2.31 1.38
N ARG A 52 0.57 -3.47 0.75
CA ARG A 52 -0.32 -3.59 -0.41
C ARG A 52 -1.69 -3.07 0.01
N ASP A 53 -2.29 -2.26 -0.84
CA ASP A 53 -3.71 -1.97 -0.72
C ASP A 53 -4.51 -3.09 -1.40
N LYS A 54 -5.38 -3.78 -0.64
CA LYS A 54 -6.22 -4.88 -1.15
C LYS A 54 -7.67 -4.48 -1.43
N SER A 55 -7.99 -3.19 -1.37
CA SER A 55 -9.36 -2.72 -1.62
C SER A 55 -9.81 -3.03 -3.03
N ASP A 56 -10.97 -3.68 -3.14
CA ASP A 56 -11.65 -3.96 -4.41
C ASP A 56 -12.13 -2.69 -5.13
N VAL A 57 -12.40 -1.62 -4.37
CA VAL A 57 -12.90 -0.36 -4.90
C VAL A 57 -11.89 0.76 -4.73
N VAL A 58 -11.82 1.64 -5.72
CA VAL A 58 -10.87 2.76 -5.72
C VAL A 58 -11.15 3.73 -4.59
N GLN A 59 -12.40 3.96 -4.16
CA GLN A 59 -12.65 4.96 -3.09
C GLN A 59 -12.23 4.52 -1.69
N LYS A 60 -11.83 3.26 -1.48
CA LYS A 60 -11.47 2.71 -0.16
C LYS A 60 -10.00 2.32 -0.10
N ILE A 61 -9.50 2.24 1.11
CA ILE A 61 -8.16 1.76 1.44
C ILE A 61 -8.22 0.70 2.52
N GLU A 62 -7.63 -0.44 2.21
CA GLU A 62 -7.55 -1.63 3.05
C GLU A 62 -6.11 -2.14 2.96
N PRO A 63 -5.20 -1.63 3.81
CA PRO A 63 -3.82 -2.08 3.82
C PRO A 63 -3.75 -3.54 4.30
N HIS A 64 -3.06 -4.39 3.55
CA HIS A 64 -2.70 -5.74 3.96
C HIS A 64 -1.19 -5.87 4.11
N CYS A 65 -0.72 -6.13 5.33
CA CYS A 65 0.70 -6.22 5.62
C CYS A 65 1.11 -7.67 5.88
N ASP A 66 1.85 -8.29 4.95
CA ASP A 66 2.27 -9.69 5.15
C ASP A 66 3.07 -9.93 6.44
N LYS A 67 3.74 -8.89 6.94
CA LYS A 67 4.51 -8.96 8.19
C LYS A 67 3.61 -9.03 9.44
N CYS A 68 2.46 -8.35 9.41
CA CYS A 68 1.56 -8.24 10.57
C CYS A 68 0.41 -9.24 10.50
N ASP A 69 -0.17 -9.39 9.31
CA ASP A 69 -1.39 -10.14 9.06
C ASP A 69 -1.12 -11.53 8.46
N GLY A 70 0.13 -11.80 8.07
CA GLY A 70 0.51 -13.02 7.34
C GLY A 70 0.32 -12.88 5.81
N PRO A 71 0.81 -13.85 5.03
CA PRO A 71 0.76 -13.79 3.57
C PRO A 71 -0.68 -13.60 3.06
N PHE A 72 -0.86 -12.65 2.14
CA PHE A 72 -2.12 -12.54 1.41
C PHE A 72 -2.22 -13.68 0.38
N TYR A 73 -3.15 -14.59 0.60
CA TYR A 73 -3.56 -15.55 -0.42
C TYR A 73 -4.76 -14.93 -1.15
N ASP A 74 -4.52 -14.49 -2.39
CA ASP A 74 -5.58 -14.29 -3.37
C ASP A 74 -6.08 -15.71 -3.70
N ASP A 75 -7.10 -16.20 -2.99
CA ASP A 75 -7.78 -17.47 -3.28
C ASP A 75 -8.54 -17.31 -4.63
N GLU A 76 -7.81 -17.31 -5.74
CA GLU A 76 -8.33 -17.36 -7.12
C GLU A 76 -7.74 -18.56 -7.90
N ASP A 77 -7.52 -19.69 -7.24
CA ASP A 77 -7.30 -20.99 -7.89
C ASP A 77 -8.38 -21.99 -7.42
N GLU A 78 -9.57 -21.91 -8.04
CA GLU A 78 -10.47 -23.07 -8.24
C GLU A 78 -10.98 -23.11 -9.69
#